data_AF-A0A9P0B8P1-F1
#
_entry.id   AF-A0A9P0B8P1-F1
#
_cell.length_a   1.000
_cell.length_b   1.000
_cell.length_c   1.000
_cell.angle_alpha   90.00
_cell.angle_beta   90.00
_cell.angle_gamma   90.00
#
_symmetry.space_group_name_H-M   'P 1'
#
loop_
_entity.id
_entity.type
_entity.pdbx_description
1 polymer ?
#
loop_
_entity_poly.entity_id
_entity_poly.type
_entity_poly.pdbx_seq_one_letter_code
_entity_poly.pdbx_strand_id
1 'polypeptide(L)'
;MKNQKAIPNSLKFYESMKFPIIISQCFGFFPISGITNTNCQNTKFKWRTWRMLYAFIIFLGMLVSVVTQFLNCIYYSLNIYETTSLVFSVLSIVDTLLFFKVALEWQQICKEWHNVEKIMKNYDSNSLNLKRHIQVLSIIFLCFGAIEHFLVLAYKLKDSFNLYSNAYDALRHYFRITSESHIFKFLPYNMWISIFFQMVNLISTFLWTYIDVFIMVISTALTYRWKLIHYKIKKLKKANVSNIYVWRTVREDYVRSCELFELVNRKISYLVILSFTGNLYFILVQLYNSLRPMQHTLEKIYLYISFILLVLRIVCICIFGGNVYDESKKMRAILYSCNSEIYNKEIDRFLLNLNCYEIAISGKNFFKITRSLILNIAGAIVTYELVLIQFSGILR
;
A
#
# COMPACT_ATOMS: atom_id res chain seq x y z
N MET A 1 -33.59 2.62 30.16
CA MET A 1 -32.70 2.04 29.12
C MET A 1 -31.83 3.16 28.54
N LYS A 2 -30.52 3.20 28.81
CA LYS A 2 -29.63 4.22 28.25
C LYS A 2 -29.47 3.97 26.75
N ASN A 3 -29.89 4.92 25.91
CA ASN A 3 -29.66 4.94 24.47
C ASN A 3 -28.18 4.59 24.17
N GLN A 4 -27.94 3.39 23.66
CA GLN A 4 -26.62 3.02 23.18
C GLN A 4 -26.30 3.87 21.95
N LYS A 5 -25.43 4.87 22.08
CA LYS A 5 -24.95 5.64 20.93
C LYS A 5 -24.28 4.68 19.95
N ALA A 6 -24.85 4.54 18.76
CA ALA A 6 -24.26 3.77 17.68
C ALA A 6 -22.98 4.47 17.20
N ILE A 7 -21.94 3.68 16.87
CA ILE A 7 -20.70 4.23 16.31
C ILE A 7 -21.04 4.87 14.94
N PRO A 8 -20.70 6.15 14.71
CA PRO A 8 -20.92 6.80 13.43
C PRO A 8 -20.22 6.05 12.30
N ASN A 9 -20.89 5.91 11.15
CA ASN A 9 -20.32 5.19 9.99
C ASN A 9 -19.02 5.83 9.47
N SER A 10 -18.81 7.13 9.69
CA SER A 10 -17.56 7.84 9.35
C SER A 10 -16.33 7.36 10.12
N LEU A 11 -16.52 6.57 11.18
CA LEU A 11 -15.48 6.13 12.10
C LEU A 11 -15.28 4.62 12.13
N LYS A 12 -16.21 3.86 11.53
CA LYS A 12 -16.11 2.41 11.41
C LYS A 12 -15.08 2.07 10.36
N PHE A 13 -14.10 1.25 10.73
CA PHE A 13 -13.07 0.74 9.83
C PHE A 13 -13.68 0.04 8.63
N TYR A 14 -14.62 -0.87 8.88
CA TYR A 14 -15.25 -1.65 7.82
C TYR A 14 -15.95 -0.78 6.78
N GLU A 15 -16.69 0.26 7.20
CA GLU A 15 -17.32 1.23 6.28
C GLU A 15 -16.30 2.09 5.54
N SER A 16 -15.19 2.43 6.20
CA SER A 16 -14.14 3.25 5.62
C SER A 16 -13.32 2.48 4.57
N MET A 17 -13.14 1.17 4.75
CA MET A 17 -12.43 0.28 3.82
C MET A 17 -13.24 -0.15 2.59
N LYS A 18 -14.55 0.09 2.56
CA LYS A 18 -15.38 -0.31 1.39
C LYS A 18 -14.86 0.27 0.09
N PHE A 19 -14.55 1.57 0.07
CA PHE A 19 -14.11 2.26 -1.13
C PHE A 19 -12.83 1.66 -1.74
N PRO A 20 -11.69 1.58 -1.02
CA PRO A 20 -10.47 1.01 -1.59
C PRO A 20 -10.60 -0.48 -1.96
N ILE A 21 -11.46 -1.25 -1.28
CA ILE A 21 -11.67 -2.67 -1.61
C ILE A 21 -12.57 -2.83 -2.85
N ILE A 22 -13.61 -2.02 -3.01
CA ILE A 22 -14.46 -2.05 -4.20
C ILE A 22 -13.63 -1.71 -5.44
N ILE A 23 -12.74 -0.72 -5.34
CA ILE A 23 -11.85 -0.37 -6.46
C ILE A 23 -10.95 -1.56 -6.82
N SER A 24 -10.30 -2.22 -5.86
CA SER A 24 -9.44 -3.36 -6.20
C SER A 24 -10.19 -4.54 -6.82
N GLN A 25 -11.47 -4.70 -6.46
CA GLN A 25 -12.35 -5.69 -7.10
C GLN A 25 -12.63 -5.39 -8.58
N CYS A 26 -12.66 -4.12 -8.98
CA CYS A 26 -12.77 -3.73 -10.39
C CYS A 26 -11.55 -4.15 -11.21
N PHE A 27 -10.38 -4.32 -10.57
CA PHE A 27 -9.13 -4.75 -11.20
C PHE A 27 -8.83 -6.24 -10.99
N GLY A 28 -9.79 -7.02 -10.48
CA GLY A 28 -9.65 -8.48 -10.34
C GLY A 28 -8.92 -8.91 -9.08
N PHE A 29 -8.76 -8.02 -8.10
CA PHE A 29 -8.13 -8.34 -6.83
C PHE A 29 -9.13 -8.38 -5.69
N PHE A 30 -8.72 -8.97 -4.56
CA PHE A 30 -9.52 -8.99 -3.34
C PHE A 30 -10.95 -9.57 -3.53
N PRO A 31 -11.11 -10.83 -4.01
CA PRO A 31 -12.40 -11.39 -4.43
C PRO A 31 -13.31 -11.81 -3.26
N ILE A 32 -13.58 -10.90 -2.32
CA ILE A 32 -14.54 -11.10 -1.23
C ILE A 32 -15.97 -10.78 -1.69
N SER A 33 -16.94 -11.48 -1.11
CA SER A 33 -18.37 -11.22 -1.31
C SER A 33 -18.97 -10.45 -0.13
N GLY A 34 -19.99 -9.63 -0.41
CA GLY A 34 -20.79 -8.96 0.63
C GLY A 34 -20.20 -7.67 1.20
N ILE A 35 -19.20 -7.05 0.55
CA ILE A 35 -18.52 -5.84 1.04
C ILE A 35 -19.45 -4.61 1.15
N THR A 36 -20.53 -4.57 0.39
CA THR A 36 -21.51 -3.48 0.42
C THR A 36 -22.43 -3.55 1.63
N ASN A 37 -22.53 -4.72 2.28
CA ASN A 37 -23.33 -4.91 3.49
C ASN A 37 -22.84 -4.00 4.62
N THR A 38 -23.71 -3.66 5.57
CA THR A 38 -23.38 -2.82 6.73
C THR A 38 -22.68 -3.58 7.85
N ASN A 39 -22.86 -4.91 7.91
CA ASN A 39 -22.24 -5.77 8.91
C ASN A 39 -21.04 -6.52 8.33
N CYS A 40 -19.87 -6.37 8.97
CA CYS A 40 -18.65 -7.08 8.62
C CYS A 40 -18.77 -8.61 8.74
N GLN A 41 -19.71 -9.13 9.51
CA GLN A 41 -19.90 -10.59 9.62
C GLN A 41 -20.44 -11.22 8.33
N ASN A 42 -21.08 -10.41 7.49
CA ASN A 42 -21.65 -10.85 6.22
C ASN A 42 -20.62 -10.83 5.07
N THR A 43 -19.41 -10.32 5.30
CA THR A 43 -18.32 -10.50 4.33
C THR A 43 -17.72 -11.87 4.46
N LYS A 44 -17.72 -12.61 3.36
CA LYS A 44 -17.15 -13.95 3.28
C LYS A 44 -16.40 -14.09 1.97
N PHE A 45 -15.28 -14.79 2.02
CA PHE A 45 -14.62 -15.28 0.84
C PHE A 45 -15.47 -16.41 0.22
N LYS A 46 -15.64 -16.40 -1.10
CA LYS A 46 -16.39 -17.43 -1.84
C LYS A 46 -15.65 -17.79 -3.12
N TRP A 47 -15.28 -19.07 -3.25
CA TRP A 47 -14.59 -19.60 -4.43
C TRP A 47 -15.42 -19.53 -5.71
N ARG A 48 -16.72 -19.85 -5.63
CA ARG A 48 -17.62 -19.89 -6.79
C ARG A 48 -18.30 -18.54 -7.01
N THR A 49 -17.55 -17.56 -7.53
CA THR A 49 -18.07 -16.23 -7.89
C THR A 49 -17.44 -15.72 -9.19
N TRP A 50 -18.15 -14.86 -9.92
CA TRP A 50 -17.60 -14.19 -11.11
C TRP A 50 -16.31 -13.40 -10.80
N ARG A 51 -16.23 -12.81 -9.61
CA ARG A 51 -15.03 -12.09 -9.14
C ARG A 51 -13.81 -13.01 -9.03
N MET A 52 -14.00 -14.24 -8.56
CA MET A 52 -12.94 -15.23 -8.48
C MET A 52 -12.51 -15.70 -9.87
N LEU A 53 -13.47 -15.91 -10.77
CA LEU A 53 -13.17 -16.26 -12.16
C LEU A 53 -12.37 -15.14 -12.86
N TYR A 54 -12.79 -13.89 -12.69
CA TYR A 54 -12.07 -12.73 -13.21
C TYR A 54 -10.65 -12.63 -12.65
N ALA A 55 -10.49 -12.74 -11.32
CA ALA A 55 -9.19 -12.77 -10.66
C ALA A 55 -8.28 -13.90 -11.21
N PHE A 56 -8.86 -15.08 -11.46
CA PHE A 56 -8.12 -16.22 -12.00
C PHE A 56 -7.66 -16.01 -13.45
N ILE A 57 -8.51 -15.44 -14.31
CA ILE A 57 -8.16 -15.10 -15.69
C ILE A 57 -7.00 -14.08 -15.72
N ILE A 58 -7.07 -13.04 -14.89
CA ILE A 58 -6.00 -12.05 -14.76
C ILE A 58 -4.71 -12.70 -14.26
N PHE A 59 -4.79 -13.56 -13.24
CA PHE A 59 -3.63 -14.29 -12.73
C PHE A 59 -2.97 -15.16 -13.80
N LEU A 60 -3.75 -15.87 -14.62
CA LEU A 60 -3.21 -16.64 -15.76
C LEU A 60 -2.53 -15.74 -16.79
N GLY A 61 -3.11 -14.57 -17.09
CA GLY A 61 -2.48 -13.57 -17.95
C GLY A 61 -1.12 -13.12 -17.41
N MET A 62 -1.05 -12.78 -16.12
CA MET A 62 0.21 -12.40 -15.47
C MET A 62 1.24 -13.54 -15.49
N LEU A 63 0.80 -14.79 -15.30
CA LEU A 63 1.67 -15.97 -15.38
C LEU A 63 2.27 -16.14 -16.77
N VAL A 64 1.46 -15.98 -17.82
CA VAL A 64 1.97 -16.01 -19.20
C VAL A 64 2.98 -14.89 -19.41
N SER A 65 2.70 -13.65 -18.96
CA SER A 65 3.65 -12.53 -19.06
C SER A 65 4.98 -12.84 -18.36
N VAL A 66 4.98 -13.41 -17.15
CA VAL A 66 6.23 -13.80 -16.49
C VAL A 66 7.00 -14.84 -17.29
N VAL A 67 6.33 -15.88 -17.78
CA VAL A 67 6.97 -16.93 -18.57
C VAL A 67 7.58 -16.35 -19.84
N THR A 68 6.83 -15.56 -20.60
CA THR A 68 7.32 -14.98 -21.87
C THR A 68 8.43 -13.96 -21.65
N GLN A 69 8.38 -13.13 -20.60
CA GLN A 69 9.49 -12.25 -20.22
C GLN A 69 10.74 -13.05 -19.81
N PHE A 70 10.56 -14.14 -19.07
CA PHE A 70 11.68 -14.99 -18.66
C PHE A 70 12.36 -15.64 -19.86
N LEU A 71 11.57 -16.19 -20.79
CA LEU A 71 12.09 -16.73 -22.05
C LEU A 71 12.77 -15.64 -22.89
N ASN A 72 12.23 -14.40 -22.90
CA ASN A 72 12.84 -13.28 -23.61
C ASN A 72 14.24 -12.95 -23.06
N CYS A 73 14.41 -12.95 -21.74
CA CYS A 73 15.70 -12.78 -21.09
C CYS A 73 16.71 -13.90 -21.45
N ILE A 74 16.25 -15.14 -21.59
CA ILE A 74 17.11 -16.29 -21.94
C ILE A 74 17.55 -16.25 -23.40
N TYR A 75 16.62 -16.02 -24.33
CA TYR A 75 16.87 -16.24 -25.76
C TYR A 75 17.45 -15.03 -26.49
N TYR A 76 17.25 -13.79 -26.01
CA TYR A 76 17.64 -12.59 -26.75
C TYR A 76 18.80 -11.84 -26.12
N SER A 77 18.60 -11.19 -24.96
CA SER A 77 19.69 -10.57 -24.21
C SER A 77 19.24 -10.19 -22.80
N LEU A 78 20.12 -10.40 -21.82
CA LEU A 78 19.96 -9.86 -20.47
C LEU A 78 20.41 -8.39 -20.46
N ASN A 79 19.48 -7.50 -20.80
CA ASN A 79 19.67 -6.06 -20.62
C ASN A 79 18.79 -5.55 -19.46
N ILE A 80 19.03 -4.30 -19.04
CA ILE A 80 18.30 -3.73 -17.90
C ILE A 80 16.80 -3.58 -18.17
N TYR A 81 16.37 -3.33 -19.41
CA TYR A 81 14.97 -3.16 -19.77
C TYR A 81 14.20 -4.49 -19.67
N GLU A 82 14.77 -5.57 -20.20
CA GLU A 82 14.18 -6.91 -20.13
C GLU A 82 14.16 -7.43 -18.69
N THR A 83 15.24 -7.19 -17.93
CA THR A 83 15.30 -7.52 -16.50
C THR A 83 14.24 -6.76 -15.70
N THR A 84 14.07 -5.46 -15.97
CA THR A 84 13.06 -4.61 -15.31
C THR A 84 11.64 -5.10 -15.61
N SER A 85 11.37 -5.47 -16.87
CA SER A 85 10.06 -6.03 -17.28
C SER A 85 9.77 -7.37 -16.61
N LEU A 86 10.78 -8.24 -16.49
CA LEU A 86 10.65 -9.50 -15.76
C LEU A 86 10.39 -9.27 -14.27
N VAL A 87 11.16 -8.40 -13.62
CA VAL A 87 10.95 -8.06 -12.19
C VAL A 87 9.55 -7.48 -11.96
N PHE A 88 9.09 -6.56 -12.81
CA PHE A 88 7.73 -6.02 -12.73
C PHE A 88 6.65 -7.12 -12.81
N SER A 89 6.80 -8.04 -13.76
CA SER A 89 5.85 -9.15 -13.96
C SER A 89 5.85 -10.10 -12.77
N VAL A 90 7.02 -10.42 -12.22
CA VAL A 90 7.16 -11.28 -11.03
C VAL A 90 6.53 -10.62 -9.82
N LEU A 91 6.84 -9.34 -9.55
CA LEU A 91 6.25 -8.58 -8.45
C LEU A 91 4.71 -8.58 -8.53
N SER A 92 4.15 -8.42 -9.73
CA SER A 92 2.69 -8.41 -9.96
C SER A 92 2.02 -9.75 -9.60
N ILE A 93 2.65 -10.89 -9.90
CA ILE A 93 2.15 -12.20 -9.47
C ILE A 93 2.21 -12.32 -7.95
N VAL A 94 3.33 -11.94 -7.33
CA VAL A 94 3.48 -12.04 -5.87
C VAL A 94 2.48 -11.14 -5.16
N ASP A 95 2.27 -9.92 -5.65
CA ASP A 95 1.25 -8.99 -5.16
C ASP A 95 -0.14 -9.62 -5.20
N THR A 96 -0.49 -10.24 -6.34
CA THR A 96 -1.79 -10.91 -6.53
C THR A 96 -1.98 -12.04 -5.51
N LEU A 97 -0.96 -12.87 -5.29
CA LEU A 97 -1.00 -13.96 -4.32
C LEU A 97 -1.11 -13.44 -2.88
N LEU A 98 -0.41 -12.36 -2.53
CA LEU A 98 -0.49 -11.76 -1.21
C LEU A 98 -1.85 -11.11 -0.95
N PHE A 99 -2.42 -10.38 -1.91
CA PHE A 99 -3.77 -9.84 -1.78
C PHE A 99 -4.83 -10.93 -1.73
N PHE A 100 -4.64 -12.03 -2.46
CA PHE A 100 -5.50 -13.20 -2.34
C PHE A 100 -5.47 -13.78 -0.93
N LYS A 101 -4.26 -13.93 -0.34
CA LYS A 101 -4.10 -14.35 1.07
C LYS A 101 -4.79 -13.39 2.04
N VAL A 102 -4.61 -12.07 1.87
CA VAL A 102 -5.28 -11.08 2.72
C VAL A 102 -6.80 -11.17 2.56
N ALA A 103 -7.32 -11.43 1.36
CA ALA A 103 -8.75 -11.61 1.12
C ALA A 103 -9.33 -12.81 1.87
N LEU A 104 -8.58 -13.94 1.95
CA LEU A 104 -8.97 -15.10 2.74
C LEU A 104 -9.04 -14.77 4.25
N GLU A 105 -8.12 -13.96 4.73
CA GLU A 105 -7.98 -13.62 6.15
C GLU A 105 -8.77 -12.36 6.55
N TRP A 106 -9.39 -11.67 5.58
CA TRP A 106 -10.01 -10.36 5.76
C TRP A 106 -11.14 -10.36 6.79
N GLN A 107 -11.94 -11.42 6.82
CA GLN A 107 -13.04 -11.53 7.77
C GLN A 107 -12.54 -11.56 9.23
N GLN A 108 -11.39 -12.20 9.48
CA GLN A 108 -10.76 -12.20 10.80
C GLN A 108 -10.36 -10.79 11.21
N ILE A 109 -9.72 -10.05 10.30
CA ILE A 109 -9.32 -8.65 10.52
C ILE A 109 -10.55 -7.79 10.85
N CYS A 110 -11.62 -7.88 10.06
CA CYS A 110 -12.82 -7.08 10.33
C CYS A 110 -13.52 -7.43 11.64
N LYS A 111 -13.55 -8.72 12.02
CA LYS A 111 -14.17 -9.17 13.27
C LYS A 111 -13.43 -8.59 14.48
N GLU A 112 -12.10 -8.73 14.52
CA GLU A 112 -11.31 -8.19 15.63
C GLU A 112 -11.38 -6.67 15.69
N TRP A 113 -11.35 -6.01 14.53
CA TRP A 113 -11.51 -4.56 14.47
C TRP A 113 -12.85 -4.10 15.03
N HIS A 114 -13.94 -4.78 14.65
CA HIS A 114 -15.29 -4.48 15.14
C HIS A 114 -15.43 -4.70 16.64
N ASN A 115 -14.76 -5.73 17.19
CA ASN A 115 -14.75 -5.99 18.64
C ASN A 115 -14.12 -4.81 19.40
N VAL A 116 -12.94 -4.35 18.98
CA VAL A 116 -12.26 -3.18 19.57
C VAL A 116 -13.10 -1.91 19.39
N GLU A 117 -13.71 -1.71 18.22
CA GLU A 117 -14.59 -0.57 17.95
C GLU A 117 -15.80 -0.50 18.90
N LYS A 118 -16.46 -1.63 19.15
CA LYS A 118 -17.59 -1.71 20.08
C LYS A 118 -17.22 -1.29 21.51
N ILE A 119 -16.05 -1.71 21.97
CA ILE A 119 -15.55 -1.39 23.32
C ILE A 119 -15.28 0.12 23.42
N MET A 120 -14.64 0.68 22.38
CA MET A 120 -14.27 2.10 22.33
C MET A 120 -15.38 3.03 21.85
N LYS A 121 -16.65 2.58 21.75
CA LYS A 121 -17.76 3.36 21.17
C LYS A 121 -18.01 4.72 21.85
N ASN A 122 -17.63 4.85 23.12
CA ASN A 122 -17.84 6.04 23.94
C ASN A 122 -16.62 6.97 23.98
N TYR A 123 -15.58 6.69 23.19
CA TYR A 123 -14.39 7.54 23.10
C TYR A 123 -14.72 8.78 22.26
N ASP A 124 -14.19 9.94 22.65
CA ASP A 124 -14.45 11.19 21.94
C ASP A 124 -13.81 11.15 20.55
N SER A 125 -14.65 11.32 19.53
CA SER A 125 -14.26 11.20 18.12
C SER A 125 -14.74 12.38 17.26
N ASN A 126 -15.15 13.49 17.90
CA ASN A 126 -15.88 14.58 17.23
C ASN A 126 -15.05 15.33 16.18
N SER A 127 -13.72 15.32 16.28
CA SER A 127 -12.81 16.00 15.34
C SER A 127 -12.32 15.11 14.20
N LEU A 128 -12.84 13.89 14.11
CA LEU A 128 -12.19 12.81 13.40
C LEU A 128 -13.13 12.25 12.33
N ASN A 129 -12.61 12.02 11.12
CA ASN A 129 -13.36 11.42 10.01
C ASN A 129 -12.46 10.43 9.26
N LEU A 130 -12.48 9.18 9.70
CA LEU A 130 -11.62 8.13 9.14
C LEU A 130 -11.99 7.85 7.68
N LYS A 131 -13.28 7.72 7.40
CA LYS A 131 -13.79 7.43 6.06
C LYS A 131 -13.33 8.45 5.03
N ARG A 132 -13.47 9.74 5.33
CA ARG A 132 -13.04 10.81 4.41
C ARG A 132 -11.54 10.76 4.14
N HIS A 133 -10.71 10.59 5.19
CA HIS A 133 -9.27 10.50 5.01
C HIS A 133 -8.85 9.31 4.15
N ILE A 134 -9.43 8.12 4.40
CA ILE A 134 -9.15 6.91 3.61
C ILE A 134 -9.56 7.11 2.14
N GLN A 135 -10.74 7.68 1.88
CA GLN A 135 -11.22 7.92 0.53
C GLN A 135 -10.35 8.94 -0.22
N VAL A 136 -10.05 10.09 0.39
CA VAL A 136 -9.21 11.13 -0.23
C VAL A 136 -7.81 10.58 -0.53
N LEU A 137 -7.19 9.88 0.42
CA LEU A 137 -5.87 9.27 0.21
C LEU A 137 -5.91 8.27 -0.94
N SER A 138 -6.92 7.40 -0.98
CA SER A 138 -7.07 6.42 -2.05
C SER A 138 -7.25 7.09 -3.41
N ILE A 139 -8.09 8.13 -3.51
CA ILE A 139 -8.32 8.86 -4.77
C ILE A 139 -7.02 9.51 -5.26
N ILE A 140 -6.32 10.26 -4.41
CA ILE A 140 -5.12 11.02 -4.81
C ILE A 140 -4.05 10.08 -5.40
N PHE A 141 -3.69 9.01 -4.68
CA PHE A 141 -2.61 8.14 -5.12
C PHE A 141 -2.99 7.23 -6.29
N LEU A 142 -4.25 6.80 -6.39
CA LEU A 142 -4.71 6.06 -7.56
C LEU A 142 -4.79 6.95 -8.80
N CYS A 143 -5.15 8.24 -8.65
CA CYS A 143 -5.05 9.21 -9.73
C CYS A 143 -3.60 9.41 -10.18
N PHE A 144 -2.63 9.48 -9.26
CA PHE A 144 -1.21 9.54 -9.62
C PHE A 144 -0.75 8.30 -10.40
N GLY A 145 -1.11 7.10 -9.94
CA GLY A 145 -0.80 5.87 -10.68
C GLY A 145 -1.45 5.82 -12.07
N ALA A 146 -2.67 6.33 -12.21
CA ALA A 146 -3.34 6.45 -13.51
C ALA A 146 -2.61 7.45 -14.43
N ILE A 147 -2.25 8.63 -13.94
CA ILE A 147 -1.48 9.63 -14.70
C ILE A 147 -0.15 9.04 -15.17
N GLU A 148 0.58 8.37 -14.29
CA GLU A 148 1.84 7.70 -14.62
C GLU A 148 1.65 6.68 -15.75
N HIS A 149 0.64 5.81 -15.65
CA HIS A 149 0.36 4.80 -16.67
C HIS A 149 -0.03 5.41 -18.03
N PHE A 150 -0.94 6.39 -18.03
CA PHE A 150 -1.36 7.05 -19.27
C PHE A 150 -0.22 7.83 -19.93
N LEU A 151 0.72 8.37 -19.16
CA LEU A 151 1.86 9.09 -19.69
C LEU A 151 2.86 8.16 -20.39
N VAL A 152 3.10 6.95 -19.85
CA VAL A 152 3.86 5.89 -20.57
C VAL A 152 3.18 5.49 -21.87
N LEU A 153 1.87 5.27 -21.80
CA LEU A 153 1.07 4.88 -22.96
C LEU A 153 1.15 5.93 -24.06
N ALA A 154 0.94 7.20 -23.71
CA ALA A 154 1.00 8.32 -24.65
C ALA A 154 2.39 8.46 -25.29
N TYR A 155 3.45 8.32 -24.47
CA TYR A 155 4.83 8.34 -24.96
C TYR A 155 5.10 7.21 -25.98
N LYS A 156 4.82 5.95 -25.61
CA LYS A 156 5.02 4.79 -26.50
C LYS A 156 4.19 4.85 -27.77
N LEU A 157 2.96 5.35 -27.67
CA LEU A 157 2.08 5.53 -28.82
C LEU A 157 2.63 6.59 -29.76
N LYS A 158 3.02 7.76 -29.24
CA LYS A 158 3.60 8.84 -30.05
C LYS A 158 4.86 8.39 -30.78
N ASP A 159 5.75 7.67 -30.12
CA ASP A 159 6.96 7.14 -30.76
C ASP A 159 6.61 6.21 -31.93
N SER A 160 5.56 5.41 -31.80
CA SER A 160 5.10 4.53 -32.88
C SER A 160 4.48 5.30 -34.05
N PHE A 161 3.76 6.39 -33.78
CA PHE A 161 3.19 7.28 -34.82
C PHE A 161 4.23 8.18 -35.50
N ASN A 162 5.38 8.44 -34.87
CA ASN A 162 6.48 9.13 -35.53
C ASN A 162 7.20 8.23 -36.56
N LEU A 163 7.13 6.91 -36.38
CA LEU A 163 7.77 5.93 -37.27
C LEU A 163 6.93 5.59 -38.50
N TYR A 164 5.60 5.70 -38.41
CA TYR A 164 4.67 5.28 -39.46
C TYR A 164 3.63 6.36 -39.73
N SER A 165 3.43 6.71 -41.00
CA SER A 165 2.40 7.67 -41.43
C SER A 165 0.98 7.08 -41.40
N ASN A 166 0.84 5.77 -41.57
CA ASN A 166 -0.44 5.06 -41.50
C ASN A 166 -0.78 4.65 -40.07
N ALA A 167 -1.98 5.00 -39.60
CA ALA A 167 -2.46 4.66 -38.27
C ALA A 167 -2.52 3.14 -38.02
N TYR A 168 -2.84 2.34 -39.05
CA TYR A 168 -2.87 0.88 -38.90
C TYR A 168 -1.47 0.31 -38.58
N ASP A 169 -0.46 0.74 -39.32
CA ASP A 169 0.92 0.27 -39.14
C ASP A 169 1.52 0.80 -37.83
N ALA A 170 1.23 2.06 -37.48
CA ALA A 170 1.62 2.65 -36.20
C ALA A 170 1.04 1.88 -35.01
N LEU A 171 -0.27 1.58 -35.03
CA LEU A 171 -0.94 0.81 -33.98
C LEU A 171 -0.42 -0.63 -33.92
N ARG A 172 -0.22 -1.27 -35.07
CA ARG A 172 0.36 -2.62 -35.14
C ARG A 172 1.76 -2.66 -34.57
N HIS A 173 2.59 -1.66 -34.87
CA HIS A 173 3.92 -1.51 -34.28
C HIS A 173 3.85 -1.29 -32.76
N TYR A 174 3.00 -0.37 -32.30
CA TYR A 174 2.80 -0.09 -30.88
C TYR A 174 2.42 -1.36 -30.09
N PHE A 175 1.43 -2.11 -30.56
CA PHE A 175 0.92 -3.29 -29.89
C PHE A 175 1.93 -4.45 -29.94
N ARG A 176 2.49 -4.72 -31.12
CA ARG A 176 3.36 -5.88 -31.34
C ARG A 176 4.78 -5.70 -30.84
N ILE A 177 5.38 -4.54 -31.08
CA ILE A 177 6.83 -4.29 -30.90
C ILE A 177 7.08 -3.45 -29.65
N THR A 178 6.33 -2.36 -29.45
CA THR A 178 6.60 -1.42 -28.35
C THR A 178 6.04 -1.89 -27.00
N SER A 179 4.91 -2.59 -27.02
CA SER A 179 4.16 -2.97 -25.80
C SER A 179 4.35 -4.45 -25.46
N GLU A 180 3.97 -5.34 -26.37
CA GLU A 180 3.86 -6.78 -26.10
C GLU A 180 4.89 -7.62 -26.87
N SER A 181 6.09 -7.09 -27.10
CA SER A 181 7.15 -7.79 -27.86
C SER A 181 7.52 -9.14 -27.28
N HIS A 182 7.57 -9.23 -25.95
CA HIS A 182 7.84 -10.47 -25.23
C HIS A 182 6.85 -11.59 -25.56
N ILE A 183 5.61 -11.27 -25.95
CA ILE A 183 4.57 -12.25 -26.29
C ILE A 183 4.66 -12.62 -27.78
N PHE A 184 4.71 -11.61 -28.64
CA PHE A 184 4.67 -11.80 -30.10
C PHE A 184 6.02 -12.20 -30.72
N LYS A 185 7.07 -12.35 -29.90
CA LYS A 185 8.28 -13.11 -30.26
C LYS A 185 8.01 -14.62 -30.34
N PHE A 186 7.07 -15.14 -29.56
CA PHE A 186 6.75 -16.57 -29.50
C PHE A 186 5.40 -16.93 -30.12
N LEU A 187 4.52 -15.94 -30.34
CA LEU A 187 3.19 -16.12 -30.92
C LEU A 187 2.97 -15.24 -32.15
N PRO A 188 2.19 -15.68 -33.14
CA PRO A 188 1.78 -14.82 -34.25
C PRO A 188 0.95 -13.64 -33.74
N TYR A 189 1.12 -12.48 -34.38
CA TYR A 189 0.40 -11.27 -33.97
C TYR A 189 -1.12 -11.44 -34.08
N ASN A 190 -1.81 -11.12 -32.99
CA ASN A 190 -3.26 -11.08 -32.92
C ASN A 190 -3.70 -9.88 -32.06
N MET A 191 -4.55 -9.03 -32.61
CA MET A 191 -5.01 -7.80 -31.96
C MET A 191 -5.71 -8.07 -30.63
N TRP A 192 -6.55 -9.12 -30.54
CA TRP A 192 -7.31 -9.44 -29.33
C TRP A 192 -6.40 -9.94 -28.20
N ILE A 193 -5.38 -10.73 -28.54
CA ILE A 193 -4.35 -11.14 -27.59
C ILE A 193 -3.63 -9.90 -27.06
N SER A 194 -3.27 -8.96 -27.95
CA SER A 194 -2.60 -7.73 -27.53
C SER A 194 -3.46 -6.86 -26.62
N ILE A 195 -4.75 -6.69 -26.92
CA ILE A 195 -5.69 -5.94 -26.08
C ILE A 195 -5.81 -6.59 -24.69
N PHE A 196 -5.88 -7.92 -24.64
CA PHE A 196 -5.91 -8.64 -23.37
C PHE A 196 -4.66 -8.38 -22.52
N PHE A 197 -3.46 -8.48 -23.10
CA PHE A 197 -2.22 -8.26 -22.36
C PHE A 197 -1.99 -6.78 -22.00
N GLN A 198 -2.47 -5.85 -22.82
CA GLN A 198 -2.50 -4.44 -22.45
C GLN A 198 -3.38 -4.22 -21.19
N MET A 199 -4.52 -4.92 -21.09
CA MET A 199 -5.35 -4.89 -19.87
C MET A 199 -4.63 -5.53 -18.68
N VAL A 200 -3.93 -6.66 -18.86
CA VAL A 200 -3.11 -7.28 -17.80
C VAL A 200 -2.03 -6.33 -17.31
N ASN A 201 -1.36 -5.60 -18.21
CA ASN A 201 -0.35 -4.62 -17.86
C ASN A 201 -0.92 -3.40 -17.11
N LEU A 202 -2.08 -2.90 -17.54
CA LEU A 202 -2.82 -1.84 -16.82
C LEU A 202 -3.17 -2.29 -15.39
N ILE A 203 -3.70 -3.51 -15.25
CA ILE A 203 -4.07 -4.09 -13.96
C ILE A 203 -2.85 -4.30 -13.06
N SER A 204 -1.73 -4.76 -13.62
CA SER A 204 -0.44 -4.90 -12.92
C SER A 204 0.08 -3.55 -12.42
N THR A 205 0.00 -2.51 -13.25
CA THR A 205 0.40 -1.15 -12.88
C THR A 205 -0.48 -0.59 -11.76
N PHE A 206 -1.79 -0.82 -11.84
CA PHE A 206 -2.72 -0.46 -10.78
C PHE A 206 -2.38 -1.19 -9.47
N LEU A 207 -2.10 -2.49 -9.52
CA LEU A 207 -1.78 -3.31 -8.36
C LEU A 207 -0.55 -2.79 -7.62
N TRP A 208 0.48 -2.42 -8.37
CA TRP A 208 1.72 -1.85 -7.84
C TRP A 208 1.49 -0.54 -7.08
N THR A 209 0.58 0.32 -7.54
CA THR A 209 0.19 1.53 -6.79
C THR A 209 -0.76 1.19 -5.63
N TYR A 210 -1.64 0.22 -5.82
CA TYR A 210 -2.65 -0.17 -4.86
C TYR A 210 -2.04 -0.74 -3.57
N ILE A 211 -0.93 -1.48 -3.64
CA ILE A 211 -0.25 -2.00 -2.45
C ILE A 211 0.19 -0.88 -1.50
N ASP A 212 0.74 0.20 -2.05
CA ASP A 212 1.18 1.37 -1.31
C ASP A 212 -0.01 2.07 -0.63
N VAL A 213 -1.09 2.28 -1.40
CA VAL A 213 -2.35 2.85 -0.92
C VAL A 213 -2.94 2.01 0.21
N PHE A 214 -2.97 0.69 0.05
CA PHE A 214 -3.51 -0.22 1.05
C PHE A 214 -2.74 -0.12 2.37
N ILE A 215 -1.41 -0.09 2.32
CA ILE A 215 -0.56 0.09 3.51
C ILE A 215 -0.83 1.45 4.16
N MET A 216 -0.87 2.54 3.38
CA MET A 216 -1.15 3.89 3.90
C MET A 216 -2.52 3.99 4.58
N VAL A 217 -3.55 3.40 3.98
CA VAL A 217 -4.92 3.38 4.49
C VAL A 217 -5.02 2.59 5.80
N ILE A 218 -4.42 1.38 5.86
CA ILE A 218 -4.38 0.59 7.10
C ILE A 218 -3.62 1.33 8.20
N SER A 219 -2.49 1.95 7.86
CA SER A 219 -1.69 2.75 8.78
C SER A 219 -2.49 3.93 9.34
N THR A 220 -3.28 4.60 8.48
CA THR A 220 -4.17 5.69 8.89
C THR A 220 -5.24 5.21 9.86
N ALA A 221 -5.84 4.05 9.60
CA ALA A 221 -6.86 3.47 10.48
C ALA A 221 -6.29 3.04 11.85
N LEU A 222 -5.07 2.49 11.90
CA LEU A 222 -4.38 2.19 13.16
C LEU A 222 -4.01 3.46 13.93
N THR A 223 -3.45 4.46 13.24
CA THR A 223 -3.13 5.78 13.80
C THR A 223 -4.36 6.42 14.46
N TYR A 224 -5.51 6.30 13.80
CA TYR A 224 -6.79 6.78 14.31
C TYR A 224 -7.17 6.14 15.65
N ARG A 225 -6.93 4.84 15.82
CA ARG A 225 -7.21 4.14 17.09
C ARG A 225 -6.35 4.67 18.22
N TRP A 226 -5.06 4.91 17.97
CA TRP A 226 -4.16 5.51 18.97
C TRP A 226 -4.60 6.92 19.35
N LYS A 227 -5.08 7.73 18.39
CA LYS A 227 -5.63 9.07 18.69
C LYS A 227 -6.84 9.02 19.62
N LEU A 228 -7.73 8.03 19.48
CA LEU A 228 -8.86 7.87 20.40
C LEU A 228 -8.40 7.63 21.84
N ILE A 229 -7.47 6.69 22.05
CA ILE A 229 -6.94 6.38 23.39
C ILE A 229 -6.20 7.58 23.96
N HIS A 230 -5.36 8.23 23.16
CA HIS A 230 -4.65 9.45 23.52
C HIS A 230 -5.63 10.55 23.99
N TYR A 231 -6.68 10.84 23.22
CA TYR A 231 -7.68 11.84 23.62
C TYR A 231 -8.42 11.47 24.91
N LYS A 232 -8.74 10.18 25.10
CA LYS A 232 -9.35 9.69 26.33
C LYS A 232 -8.43 9.93 27.54
N ILE A 233 -7.17 9.54 27.46
CA ILE A 233 -6.17 9.75 28.53
C ILE A 233 -6.03 11.25 28.83
N LYS A 234 -5.91 12.08 27.79
CA LYS A 234 -5.78 13.54 27.95
C LYS A 234 -6.99 14.15 28.66
N LYS A 235 -8.20 13.68 28.37
CA LYS A 235 -9.43 14.13 29.03
C LYS A 235 -9.49 13.69 30.49
N LEU A 236 -9.12 12.44 30.78
CA LEU A 236 -9.07 11.92 32.16
C LEU A 236 -8.07 12.70 33.01
N LYS A 237 -6.88 12.99 32.46
CA LYS A 237 -5.88 13.84 33.10
C LYS A 237 -6.44 15.23 33.39
N LYS A 238 -7.03 15.90 32.38
CA LYS A 238 -7.59 17.25 32.55
C LYS A 238 -8.72 17.33 33.58
N ALA A 239 -9.50 16.26 33.72
CA ALA A 239 -10.59 16.18 34.67
C ALA A 239 -10.15 15.65 36.05
N ASN A 240 -8.83 15.51 36.29
CA ASN A 240 -8.25 15.01 37.53
C ASN A 240 -8.89 13.71 38.05
N VAL A 241 -9.20 12.77 37.15
CA VAL A 241 -9.89 11.53 37.52
C VAL A 241 -8.94 10.57 38.22
N SER A 242 -9.04 10.41 39.54
CA SER A 242 -8.22 9.47 40.33
C SER A 242 -8.79 8.03 40.37
N ASN A 243 -10.00 7.80 39.85
CA ASN A 243 -10.70 6.52 39.93
C ASN A 243 -9.94 5.40 39.20
N ILE A 244 -9.48 4.40 39.97
CA ILE A 244 -8.66 3.29 39.49
C ILE A 244 -9.35 2.42 38.44
N TYR A 245 -10.67 2.23 38.53
CA TYR A 245 -11.43 1.40 37.58
C TYR A 245 -11.48 2.03 36.19
N VAL A 246 -11.48 3.36 36.12
CA VAL A 246 -11.47 4.09 34.85
C VAL A 246 -10.12 3.92 34.15
N TRP A 247 -9.02 4.07 34.89
CA TRP A 247 -7.66 3.85 34.36
C TRP A 247 -7.41 2.40 33.95
N ARG A 248 -7.90 1.44 34.75
CA ARG A 248 -7.88 0.02 34.38
C ARG A 248 -8.58 -0.24 33.05
N THR A 249 -9.77 0.33 32.87
CA THR A 249 -10.55 0.17 31.63
C THR A 249 -9.78 0.69 30.41
N VAL A 250 -9.19 1.89 30.50
CA VAL A 250 -8.41 2.47 29.39
C VAL A 250 -7.15 1.66 29.10
N ARG A 251 -6.46 1.15 30.14
CA ARG A 251 -5.31 0.26 29.98
C ARG A 251 -5.69 -1.04 29.27
N GLU A 252 -6.80 -1.68 29.67
CA GLU A 252 -7.29 -2.90 29.02
C GLU A 252 -7.69 -2.63 27.55
N ASP A 253 -8.31 -1.49 27.27
CA ASP A 253 -8.64 -1.07 25.89
C ASP A 253 -7.38 -0.83 25.04
N TYR A 254 -6.31 -0.31 25.65
CA TYR A 254 -5.00 -0.21 25.01
C TYR A 254 -4.41 -1.57 24.67
N VAL A 255 -4.41 -2.52 25.61
CA VAL A 255 -3.88 -3.88 25.37
C VAL A 255 -4.62 -4.56 24.23
N ARG A 256 -5.96 -4.49 24.21
CA ARG A 256 -6.78 -5.02 23.09
C ARG A 256 -6.44 -4.36 21.75
N SER A 257 -6.10 -3.07 21.77
CA SER A 257 -5.67 -2.34 20.57
C SER A 257 -4.27 -2.76 20.11
N CYS A 258 -3.36 -3.11 21.03
CA CYS A 258 -2.06 -3.72 20.72
C CYS A 258 -2.23 -5.09 20.06
N GLU A 259 -3.10 -5.94 20.61
CA GLU A 259 -3.41 -7.27 20.03
C GLU A 259 -3.98 -7.15 18.61
N LEU A 260 -4.91 -6.21 18.39
CA LEU A 260 -5.43 -5.89 17.05
C LEU A 260 -4.31 -5.41 16.11
N PHE A 261 -3.45 -4.52 16.59
CA PHE A 261 -2.31 -4.02 15.82
C PHE A 261 -1.38 -5.17 15.39
N GLU A 262 -1.00 -6.06 16.31
CA GLU A 262 -0.15 -7.21 16.02
C GLU A 262 -0.77 -8.16 14.99
N LEU A 263 -2.08 -8.43 15.13
CA LEU A 263 -2.82 -9.22 14.15
C LEU A 263 -2.73 -8.58 12.76
N VAL A 264 -3.06 -7.30 12.63
CA VAL A 264 -3.06 -6.58 11.35
C VAL A 264 -1.65 -6.54 10.77
N ASN A 265 -0.66 -6.14 11.56
CA ASN A 265 0.74 -6.06 11.15
C ASN A 265 1.24 -7.42 10.63
N ARG A 266 0.95 -8.52 11.34
CA ARG A 266 1.31 -9.87 10.91
C ARG A 266 0.72 -10.22 9.55
N LYS A 267 -0.55 -9.85 9.29
CA LYS A 267 -1.28 -10.18 8.06
C LYS A 267 -0.82 -9.35 6.86
N ILE A 268 -0.40 -8.09 7.07
CA ILE A 268 0.08 -7.21 5.99
C ILE A 268 1.61 -7.17 5.84
N SER A 269 2.37 -7.75 6.76
CA SER A 269 3.84 -7.65 6.81
C SER A 269 4.56 -8.04 5.51
N TYR A 270 4.05 -9.03 4.76
CA TYR A 270 4.62 -9.37 3.45
C TYR A 270 4.31 -8.33 2.37
N LEU A 271 3.13 -7.70 2.41
CA LEU A 271 2.82 -6.59 1.51
C LEU A 271 3.77 -5.41 1.76
N VAL A 272 4.09 -5.15 3.02
CA VAL A 272 5.07 -4.10 3.38
C VAL A 272 6.44 -4.39 2.76
N ILE A 273 6.94 -5.62 2.83
CA ILE A 273 8.21 -5.98 2.18
C ILE A 273 8.11 -5.74 0.68
N LEU A 274 7.08 -6.27 0.03
CA LEU A 274 6.94 -6.24 -1.41
C LEU A 274 6.83 -4.81 -1.96
N SER A 275 6.08 -3.94 -1.28
CA SER A 275 5.98 -2.51 -1.57
C SER A 275 7.36 -1.83 -1.52
N PHE A 276 8.13 -2.03 -0.44
CA PHE A 276 9.47 -1.43 -0.34
C PHE A 276 10.44 -2.02 -1.36
N THR A 277 10.42 -3.33 -1.59
CA THR A 277 11.26 -3.99 -2.60
C THR A 277 10.98 -3.45 -3.99
N GLY A 278 9.70 -3.37 -4.39
CA GLY A 278 9.30 -2.84 -5.68
C GLY A 278 9.70 -1.38 -5.83
N ASN A 279 9.28 -0.51 -4.90
CA ASN A 279 9.56 0.92 -4.99
C ASN A 279 11.07 1.22 -5.01
N LEU A 280 11.88 0.58 -4.16
CA LEU A 280 13.32 0.76 -4.17
C LEU A 280 13.94 0.26 -5.47
N TYR A 281 13.53 -0.91 -5.99
CA TYR A 281 14.03 -1.42 -7.25
C TYR A 281 13.81 -0.43 -8.40
N PHE A 282 12.58 0.08 -8.57
CA PHE A 282 12.26 1.01 -9.65
C PHE A 282 12.90 2.39 -9.47
N ILE A 283 13.07 2.87 -8.24
CA ILE A 283 13.85 4.09 -7.95
C ILE A 283 15.31 3.92 -8.42
N LEU A 284 15.95 2.79 -8.08
CA LEU A 284 17.34 2.53 -8.47
C LEU A 284 17.52 2.38 -9.98
N VAL A 285 16.56 1.72 -10.66
CA VAL A 285 16.55 1.61 -12.12
C VAL A 285 16.37 2.97 -12.79
N GLN A 286 15.50 3.83 -12.27
CA GLN A 286 15.29 5.17 -12.83
C GLN A 286 16.47 6.10 -12.62
N LEU A 287 17.15 6.02 -11.47
CA LEU A 287 18.41 6.73 -11.24
C LEU A 287 19.50 6.25 -12.19
N TYR A 288 19.59 4.95 -12.43
CA TYR A 288 20.53 4.43 -13.41
C TYR A 288 20.21 4.94 -14.83
N ASN A 289 18.92 4.97 -15.20
CA ASN A 289 18.50 5.45 -16.52
C ASN A 289 18.67 6.97 -16.67
N SER A 290 18.59 7.76 -15.60
CA SER A 290 18.79 9.22 -15.64
C SER A 290 20.23 9.63 -16.01
N LEU A 291 21.21 8.74 -15.79
CA LEU A 291 22.62 8.93 -16.16
C LEU A 291 22.87 8.70 -17.67
N ARG A 292 21.94 8.05 -18.38
CA ARG A 292 22.07 7.77 -19.81
C ARG A 292 21.59 8.97 -20.64
N PRO A 293 22.23 9.28 -21.79
CA PRO A 293 21.74 10.32 -22.67
C PRO A 293 20.37 9.92 -23.26
N MET A 294 19.34 10.71 -22.97
CA MET A 294 17.99 10.55 -23.54
C MET A 294 17.83 11.47 -24.74
N GLN A 295 17.40 10.91 -25.87
CA GLN A 295 17.25 11.66 -27.12
C GLN A 295 15.91 12.41 -27.21
N HIS A 296 14.87 11.94 -26.51
CA HIS A 296 13.52 12.48 -26.63
C HIS A 296 13.04 13.25 -25.39
N THR A 297 12.53 14.47 -25.58
CA THR A 297 12.02 15.32 -24.50
C THR A 297 10.89 14.67 -23.69
N LEU A 298 10.04 13.87 -24.34
CA LEU A 298 8.91 13.20 -23.68
C LEU A 298 9.35 12.00 -22.83
N GLU A 299 10.35 11.24 -23.28
CA GLU A 299 10.97 10.17 -22.49
C GLU A 299 11.57 10.75 -21.20
N LYS A 300 12.26 11.89 -21.32
CA LYS A 300 12.81 12.64 -20.19
C LYS A 300 11.73 13.12 -19.22
N ILE A 301 10.64 13.70 -19.72
CA ILE A 301 9.50 14.14 -18.90
C ILE A 301 8.88 12.95 -18.16
N TYR A 302 8.65 11.83 -18.86
CA TYR A 302 8.13 10.61 -18.25
C TYR A 302 9.01 10.13 -17.11
N LEU A 303 10.31 10.02 -17.34
CA LEU A 303 11.24 9.49 -16.36
C LEU A 303 11.24 10.32 -15.08
N TYR A 304 11.31 11.66 -15.16
CA TYR A 304 11.28 12.50 -13.97
C TYR A 304 9.93 12.48 -13.24
N ILE A 305 8.81 12.48 -13.96
CA ILE A 305 7.48 12.39 -13.33
C ILE A 305 7.33 11.06 -12.60
N SER A 306 7.65 9.94 -13.26
CA SER A 306 7.57 8.60 -12.66
C SER A 306 8.49 8.49 -11.43
N PHE A 307 9.70 9.05 -11.51
CA PHE A 307 10.65 9.08 -10.39
C PHE A 307 10.12 9.86 -9.19
N ILE A 308 9.61 11.07 -9.40
CA ILE A 308 9.03 11.88 -8.32
C ILE A 308 7.84 11.17 -7.71
N LEU A 309 6.99 10.53 -8.51
CA LEU A 309 5.83 9.78 -8.01
C LEU A 309 6.25 8.57 -7.17
N LEU A 310 7.30 7.85 -7.55
CA LEU A 310 7.83 6.72 -6.77
C LEU A 310 8.42 7.17 -5.43
N VAL A 311 9.24 8.22 -5.45
CA VAL A 311 9.80 8.81 -4.22
C VAL A 311 8.69 9.32 -3.32
N LEU A 312 7.68 10.00 -3.88
CA LEU A 312 6.51 10.47 -3.12
C LEU A 312 5.77 9.30 -2.48
N ARG A 313 5.53 8.19 -3.20
CA ARG A 313 4.85 7.01 -2.67
C ARG A 313 5.60 6.41 -1.49
N ILE A 314 6.90 6.12 -1.62
CA ILE A 314 7.68 5.51 -0.52
C ILE A 314 7.80 6.44 0.70
N VAL A 315 7.96 7.75 0.48
CA VAL A 315 7.98 8.75 1.56
C VAL A 315 6.63 8.80 2.28
N CYS A 316 5.52 8.80 1.54
CA CYS A 316 4.19 8.80 2.13
C CYS A 316 3.91 7.51 2.91
N ILE A 317 4.28 6.34 2.39
CA ILE A 317 4.19 5.07 3.15
C ILE A 317 4.96 5.19 4.47
N CYS A 318 6.17 5.77 4.44
CA CYS A 318 6.96 5.98 5.65
C CYS A 318 6.30 6.96 6.63
N ILE A 319 5.70 8.06 6.14
CA ILE A 319 5.00 9.05 6.96
C ILE A 319 3.76 8.41 7.61
N PHE A 320 2.89 7.76 6.82
CA PHE A 320 1.66 7.16 7.32
C PHE A 320 1.95 5.98 8.25
N GLY A 321 2.90 5.11 7.91
CA GLY A 321 3.33 4.02 8.78
C GLY A 321 4.04 4.51 10.05
N GLY A 322 4.90 5.51 9.94
CA GLY A 322 5.60 6.13 11.06
C GLY A 322 4.65 6.85 12.04
N ASN A 323 3.56 7.44 11.53
CA ASN A 323 2.55 8.05 12.38
C ASN A 323 1.89 7.05 13.35
N VAL A 324 1.81 5.76 12.99
CA VAL A 324 1.31 4.71 13.90
C VAL A 324 2.21 4.62 15.14
N TYR A 325 3.52 4.58 14.92
CA TYR A 325 4.52 4.54 15.97
C TYR A 325 4.54 5.83 16.78
N ASP A 326 4.55 6.99 16.14
CA ASP A 326 4.62 8.28 16.81
C ASP A 326 3.38 8.54 17.69
N GLU A 327 2.17 8.30 17.19
CA GLU A 327 0.95 8.46 17.98
C GLU A 327 0.89 7.46 19.15
N SER A 328 1.38 6.23 18.97
CA SER A 328 1.42 5.24 20.06
C SER A 328 2.30 5.71 21.23
N LYS A 329 3.40 6.43 20.94
CA LYS A 329 4.32 6.92 21.96
C LYS A 329 3.83 8.14 22.74
N LYS A 330 2.95 8.96 22.17
CA LYS A 330 2.46 10.20 22.83
C LYS A 330 1.77 9.94 24.17
N MET A 331 1.14 8.77 24.32
CA MET A 331 0.46 8.39 25.56
C MET A 331 1.41 8.35 26.76
N ARG A 332 2.66 7.94 26.55
CA ARG A 332 3.68 7.81 27.60
C ARG A 332 3.99 9.14 28.28
N ALA A 333 4.22 10.19 27.48
CA ALA A 333 4.52 11.53 28.01
C ALA A 333 3.37 12.10 28.86
N ILE A 334 2.12 11.77 28.52
CA ILE A 334 0.96 12.24 29.27
C ILE A 334 0.83 11.53 30.62
N LEU A 335 1.05 10.22 30.63
CA LEU A 335 0.97 9.42 31.86
C LEU A 335 2.11 9.75 32.84
N TYR A 336 3.34 9.97 32.36
CA TYR A 336 4.45 10.42 33.22
C TYR A 336 4.24 11.81 33.81
N SER A 337 3.41 12.64 33.18
CA SER A 337 3.13 14.00 33.65
C SER A 337 1.84 14.09 34.48
N CYS A 338 1.30 12.96 34.95
CA CYS A 338 0.17 12.94 35.88
C CYS A 338 0.62 13.37 37.29
N ASN A 339 -0.15 14.25 37.92
CA ASN A 339 0.10 14.69 39.30
C ASN A 339 -0.10 13.53 40.28
N SER A 340 0.57 13.59 41.44
CA SER A 340 0.51 12.58 42.49
C SER A 340 -0.91 12.27 42.98
N GLU A 341 -1.82 13.24 42.93
CA GLU A 341 -3.24 13.11 43.32
C GLU A 341 -4.05 12.18 42.39
N ILE A 342 -3.67 12.11 41.11
CA ILE A 342 -4.32 11.28 40.08
C ILE A 342 -3.60 9.94 39.94
N TYR A 343 -2.30 9.94 40.26
CA TYR A 343 -1.41 8.80 40.07
C TYR A 343 -1.86 7.59 40.87
N ASN A 344 -1.95 6.43 40.22
CA ASN A 344 -2.36 5.18 40.85
C ASN A 344 -1.69 3.96 40.19
N LYS A 345 -1.83 2.79 40.82
CA LYS A 345 -1.23 1.54 40.37
C LYS A 345 -1.61 1.12 38.94
N GLU A 346 -2.77 1.55 38.42
CA GLU A 346 -3.14 1.24 37.04
C GLU A 346 -2.41 2.13 36.02
N ILE A 347 -2.03 3.35 36.40
CA ILE A 347 -1.16 4.21 35.59
C ILE A 347 0.26 3.61 35.52
N ASP A 348 0.79 3.11 36.65
CA ASP A 348 2.06 2.34 36.67
C ASP A 348 2.01 1.15 35.70
N ARG A 349 0.97 0.30 35.84
CA ARG A 349 0.77 -0.86 34.95
C ARG A 349 0.62 -0.46 33.49
N PHE A 350 0.01 0.68 33.22
CA PHE A 350 -0.15 1.18 31.86
C PHE A 350 1.19 1.64 31.29
N LEU A 351 2.01 2.36 32.06
CA LEU A 351 3.37 2.73 31.66
C LEU A 351 4.23 1.50 31.36
N LEU A 352 4.13 0.43 32.16
CA LEU A 352 4.78 -0.85 31.88
C LEU A 352 4.35 -1.43 30.54
N ASN A 353 3.04 -1.53 30.28
CA ASN A 353 2.52 -2.02 29.00
C ASN A 353 3.02 -1.17 27.82
N LEU A 354 3.04 0.16 27.95
CA LEU A 354 3.56 1.07 26.92
C LEU A 354 5.06 0.90 26.64
N ASN A 355 5.82 0.33 27.57
CA ASN A 355 7.23 0.05 27.41
C ASN A 355 7.47 -1.36 26.85
N CYS A 356 6.57 -2.32 27.12
CA CYS A 356 6.67 -3.68 26.61
C CYS A 356 6.20 -3.83 25.16
N TYR A 357 5.11 -3.15 24.76
CA TYR A 357 4.58 -3.26 23.40
C TYR A 357 5.28 -2.29 22.44
N GLU A 358 5.93 -2.84 21.42
CA GLU A 358 6.49 -2.05 20.34
C GLU A 358 5.51 -1.94 19.16
N ILE A 359 4.89 -0.77 19.04
CA ILE A 359 3.86 -0.51 18.03
C ILE A 359 4.48 0.16 16.81
N ALA A 360 5.05 -0.64 15.90
CA ALA A 360 5.58 -0.16 14.63
C ALA A 360 5.26 -1.13 13.50
N ILE A 361 4.69 -0.63 12.38
CA ILE A 361 4.44 -1.47 11.20
C ILE A 361 5.77 -2.00 10.70
N SER A 362 5.84 -3.29 10.38
CA SER A 362 7.10 -3.94 10.04
C SER A 362 7.01 -4.85 8.82
N GLY A 363 8.09 -4.88 8.04
CA GLY A 363 8.30 -5.87 7.00
C GLY A 363 8.85 -7.16 7.62
N LYS A 364 7.97 -8.01 8.17
CA LYS A 364 8.32 -9.25 8.91
C LYS A 364 9.42 -9.07 9.97
N ASN A 365 9.46 -7.91 10.61
CA ASN A 365 10.49 -7.54 11.58
C ASN A 365 11.91 -7.39 11.01
N PHE A 366 12.12 -7.48 9.69
CA PHE A 366 13.39 -7.09 9.06
C PHE A 366 13.67 -5.60 9.20
N PHE A 367 12.62 -4.80 9.00
CA PHE A 367 12.65 -3.35 9.22
C PHE A 367 11.32 -2.88 9.77
N LYS A 368 11.36 -1.73 10.44
CA LYS A 368 10.20 -1.05 11.02
C LYS A 368 10.02 0.28 10.32
N ILE A 369 8.77 0.61 10.02
CA ILE A 369 8.43 1.90 9.41
C ILE A 369 8.43 2.97 10.49
N THR A 370 9.51 3.74 10.55
CA THR A 370 9.67 4.93 11.39
C THR A 370 10.06 6.12 10.53
N ARG A 371 9.96 7.34 11.05
CA ARG A 371 10.45 8.53 10.32
C ARG A 371 11.94 8.47 10.02
N SER A 372 12.73 7.81 10.86
CA SER A 372 14.17 7.60 10.63
C SER A 372 14.45 6.69 9.45
N LEU A 373 13.54 5.76 9.10
CA LEU A 373 13.70 4.90 7.92
C LEU A 373 13.78 5.72 6.63
N ILE A 374 13.09 6.86 6.54
CA ILE A 374 13.15 7.77 5.39
C ILE A 374 14.58 8.25 5.17
N LEU A 375 15.25 8.70 6.25
CA LEU A 375 16.61 9.21 6.19
C LEU A 375 17.61 8.11 5.82
N ASN A 376 17.42 6.91 6.34
CA ASN A 376 18.28 5.76 6.01
C ASN A 376 18.15 5.37 4.53
N ILE A 377 16.93 5.33 4.01
CA ILE A 377 16.66 5.04 2.58
C ILE A 377 17.24 6.14 1.70
N ALA A 378 17.00 7.42 2.04
CA ALA A 378 17.54 8.55 1.28
C ALA A 378 19.08 8.52 1.26
N GLY A 379 19.72 8.27 2.40
CA GLY A 379 21.17 8.11 2.49
C GLY A 379 21.69 6.99 1.59
N ALA A 380 21.06 5.81 1.64
CA ALA A 380 21.44 4.67 0.79
C ALA A 380 21.28 4.96 -0.71
N ILE A 381 20.20 5.65 -1.10
CA ILE A 381 19.97 6.06 -2.49
C ILE A 381 21.04 7.06 -2.95
N VAL A 382 21.36 8.07 -2.14
CA VAL A 382 22.41 9.05 -2.47
C VAL A 382 23.79 8.38 -2.54
N THR A 383 24.10 7.46 -1.63
CA THR A 383 25.35 6.68 -1.70
C THR A 383 25.42 5.86 -2.99
N TYR A 384 24.34 5.18 -3.36
CA TYR A 384 24.26 4.44 -4.62
C TYR A 384 24.48 5.36 -5.84
N GLU A 385 23.82 6.52 -5.86
CA GLU A 385 23.95 7.50 -6.94
C GLU A 385 25.38 8.04 -7.05
N LEU A 386 26.01 8.41 -5.93
CA LEU A 386 27.40 8.87 -5.91
C LEU A 386 28.37 7.81 -6.45
N VAL A 387 28.18 6.56 -6.04
CA VAL A 387 28.97 5.42 -6.54
C VAL A 387 28.76 5.25 -8.04
N LEU A 388 27.52 5.29 -8.54
CA LEU A 388 27.24 5.22 -9.97
C LEU A 388 27.87 6.38 -10.76
N ILE A 389 27.85 7.60 -10.24
CA ILE A 389 28.48 8.76 -10.89
C ILE A 389 30.00 8.56 -10.97
N GLN A 390 30.63 8.06 -9.91
CA GLN A 390 32.07 7.77 -9.91
C GLN A 390 32.44 6.72 -10.97
N PHE A 391 31.70 5.60 -11.03
CA PHE A 391 31.97 4.55 -12.01
C PHE A 391 31.55 4.89 -13.44
N SER A 392 30.51 5.70 -13.64
CA SER A 392 30.13 6.18 -14.97
C SER A 392 31.09 7.24 -15.50
N GLY A 393 31.70 8.05 -14.62
CA GLY A 393 32.79 8.97 -14.98
C GLY A 393 34.08 8.25 -15.37
N ILE A 394 34.31 7.04 -14.86
CA ILE A 394 35.43 6.15 -15.24
C ILE A 394 35.17 5.45 -16.60
N LEU A 395 33.90 5.34 -17.03
CA LEU A 395 33.47 4.71 -18.28
C LEU A 395 33.28 5.71 -19.45
N ARG A 396 33.68 6.98 -19.29
CA ARG A 396 33.70 7.98 -20.36
C ARG A 396 35.05 8.11 -21.03
#